data_AF-A0A7W6D581-F1
#
_entry.id   AF-A0A7W6D581-F1
#
_cell.length_a   1.000
_cell.length_b   1.000
_cell.length_c   1.000
_cell.angle_alpha   90.00
_cell.angle_beta   90.00
_cell.angle_gamma   90.00
#
_symmetry.space_group_name_H-M   'P 1'
#
loop_
_entity.id
_entity.type
_entity.pdbx_description
1 polymer ?
#
loop_
_entity_poly.entity_id
_entity_poly.type
_entity_poly.pdbx_seq_one_letter_code
_entity_poly.pdbx_strand_id
1 'polypeptide(L)' 'MPSAAAAFRETSNKLPHGLPEPNDSVAEMRAFLARTRPQSPSEALRLLRSAYPDAPLGARVAACGLARD' A
#
# COMPACT_ATOMS: atom_id res chain seq x y z
N MET A 1 -50.13 -19.88 13.22
CA MET A 1 -48.78 -19.89 13.81
C MET A 1 -48.24 -18.46 13.78
N PRO A 2 -48.11 -17.76 14.92
CA PRO A 2 -47.68 -16.36 15.00
C PRO A 2 -46.16 -16.17 15.17
N SER A 3 -45.67 -15.05 14.60
CA SER A 3 -44.68 -14.06 15.10
C SER A 3 -43.36 -14.47 15.78
N ALA A 4 -42.24 -14.00 15.21
CA ALA A 4 -41.10 -13.36 15.89
C ALA A 4 -40.06 -12.95 14.81
N ALA A 5 -39.26 -11.89 14.86
CA ALA A 5 -39.17 -10.66 15.63
C ALA A 5 -37.92 -9.95 15.05
N ALA A 6 -37.91 -8.62 15.09
CA ALA A 6 -36.72 -7.76 15.20
C ALA A 6 -35.56 -7.97 14.18
N ALA A 7 -35.41 -7.05 13.23
CA ALA A 7 -34.51 -5.90 13.39
C ALA A 7 -33.03 -6.29 13.48
N PHE A 8 -32.25 -5.95 12.44
CA PHE A 8 -31.17 -4.99 12.64
C PHE A 8 -30.77 -4.34 11.31
N ARG A 9 -30.91 -3.03 11.31
CA ARG A 9 -30.35 -2.08 10.36
C ARG A 9 -28.84 -2.05 10.59
N GLU A 10 -28.08 -1.88 9.51
CA GLU A 10 -26.83 -1.10 9.44
C GLU A 10 -25.87 -1.16 10.64
N THR A 11 -24.68 -1.75 10.45
CA THR A 11 -23.40 -1.04 10.52
C THR A 11 -22.22 -2.01 10.43
N SER A 12 -21.19 -1.57 9.69
CA SER A 12 -19.79 -1.92 9.93
C SER A 12 -19.38 -3.38 9.77
N ASN A 13 -18.92 -3.72 8.56
CA ASN A 13 -17.61 -4.37 8.50
C ASN A 13 -16.66 -3.50 7.68
N LYS A 14 -16.21 -2.41 8.32
CA LYS A 14 -14.95 -1.78 7.98
C LYS A 14 -13.85 -2.80 8.28
N LEU A 15 -13.39 -3.50 7.25
CA LEU A 15 -11.96 -3.73 7.09
C LEU A 15 -11.57 -3.39 5.64
N PRO A 16 -11.12 -2.15 5.37
CA PRO A 16 -10.26 -1.89 4.24
C PRO A 16 -8.87 -2.43 4.63
N HIS A 17 -8.68 -3.73 4.49
CA HIS A 17 -7.36 -4.31 4.49
C HIS A 17 -7.30 -5.35 3.38
N GLY A 18 -7.52 -4.86 2.16
CA GLY A 18 -6.69 -5.35 1.08
C GLY A 18 -5.27 -4.98 1.48
N LEU A 19 -4.62 -5.86 2.25
CA LEU A 19 -3.17 -5.86 2.33
C LEU A 19 -2.72 -5.80 0.88
N PRO A 20 -2.06 -4.71 0.44
CA PRO A 20 -1.52 -4.71 -0.91
C PRO A 20 -0.62 -5.93 -0.93
N GLU A 21 -0.98 -6.92 -1.75
CA GLU A 21 -0.14 -8.07 -2.01
C GLU A 21 1.27 -7.51 -2.26
N PRO A 22 2.34 -8.15 -1.77
CA PRO A 22 3.68 -7.56 -1.81
C PRO A 22 4.11 -7.10 -3.22
N ASN A 23 3.51 -7.66 -4.28
CA ASN A 23 3.65 -7.21 -5.67
C ASN A 23 2.95 -5.88 -5.98
N ASP A 24 1.74 -5.65 -5.47
CA ASP A 24 1.00 -4.39 -5.63
C ASP A 24 1.72 -3.23 -4.94
N SER A 25 2.29 -3.48 -3.76
CA SER A 25 3.05 -2.47 -3.01
C SER A 25 4.24 -1.92 -3.81
N VAL A 26 5.00 -2.78 -4.49
CA VAL A 26 6.16 -2.35 -5.31
C VAL A 26 5.71 -1.60 -6.55
N ALA A 27 4.62 -2.03 -7.19
CA ALA A 27 4.05 -1.35 -8.35
C ALA A 27 3.54 0.06 -8.00
N GLU A 28 2.84 0.21 -6.87
CA GLU A 28 2.43 1.51 -6.34
C GLU A 28 3.62 2.42 -6.04
N MET A 29 4.65 1.89 -5.34
CA MET A 29 5.85 2.65 -5.05
C MET A 29 6.56 3.12 -6.33
N ARG A 30 6.62 2.29 -7.37
CA ARG A 30 7.15 2.69 -8.69
C ARG A 30 6.32 3.79 -9.33
N ALA A 31 4.99 3.69 -9.29
CA ALA A 31 4.11 4.73 -9.82
C ALA A 31 4.26 6.05 -9.04
N PHE A 32 4.41 5.98 -7.72
CA PHE A 32 4.67 7.13 -6.87
C PHE A 32 6.01 7.81 -7.24
N LEU A 33 7.09 7.03 -7.40
CA LEU A 33 8.39 7.54 -7.83
C LEU A 33 8.33 8.15 -9.25
N ALA A 34 7.59 7.55 -10.18
CA ALA A 34 7.42 8.08 -11.53
C ALA A 34 6.73 9.46 -11.53
N ARG A 35 5.84 9.72 -10.58
CA ARG A 35 5.16 11.02 -10.41
C ARG A 35 6.03 12.05 -9.71
N THR A 36 6.78 11.65 -8.68
CA THR A 36 7.65 12.57 -7.93
C THR A 36 8.96 12.88 -8.63
N ARG A 37 9.43 12.02 -9.55
CA ARG A 37 10.69 12.17 -10.30
C ARG A 37 11.87 12.52 -9.39
N PRO A 38 12.22 11.65 -8.40
CA PRO A 38 13.37 11.88 -7.54
C PRO A 38 14.65 12.01 -8.36
N GLN A 39 15.54 12.92 -7.96
CA GLN A 39 16.80 13.16 -8.68
C GLN A 39 17.88 12.12 -8.38
N SER A 40 17.68 11.28 -7.37
CA SER A 40 18.67 10.28 -6.93
C SER A 40 18.01 9.08 -6.22
N PRO A 41 18.64 7.90 -6.23
CA PRO A 41 18.10 6.71 -5.55
C PRO A 41 17.98 6.89 -4.03
N SER A 42 18.88 7.66 -3.41
CA SER A 42 18.79 8.01 -1.98
C SER A 42 17.62 8.95 -1.67
N GLU A 43 17.22 9.78 -2.63
CA GLU A 43 16.04 10.64 -2.52
C GLU A 43 14.76 9.83 -2.71
N ALA A 44 14.74 8.95 -3.71
CA ALA A 44 13.66 7.98 -3.92
C ALA A 44 13.39 7.14 -2.67
N LEU A 45 14.43 6.61 -2.03
CA LEU A 45 14.31 5.85 -0.77
C LEU A 45 13.79 6.70 0.40
N ARG A 46 14.19 7.97 0.49
CA ARG A 46 13.68 8.89 1.51
C ARG A 46 12.19 9.17 1.29
N LEU A 47 11.78 9.43 0.06
CA LEU A 47 10.37 9.64 -0.31
C LEU A 47 9.54 8.38 -0.04
N LEU A 48 10.04 7.20 -0.42
CA LEU A 48 9.37 5.93 -0.14
C LEU A 48 9.30 5.62 1.36
N ARG A 49 10.32 5.94 2.13
CA ARG A 49 10.27 5.79 3.60
C ARG A 49 9.20 6.69 4.23
N SER A 50 9.04 7.90 3.72
CA SER A 50 8.05 8.84 4.22
C SER A 50 6.62 8.48 3.79
N ALA A 51 6.44 8.03 2.55
CA ALA A 51 5.12 7.67 2.01
C ALA A 51 4.67 6.26 2.41
N TYR A 52 5.60 5.32 2.57
CA TYR A 52 5.35 3.91 2.88
C TYR A 52 6.22 3.47 4.07
N PRO A 53 5.93 3.94 5.29
CA PRO A 53 6.73 3.62 6.48
C PRO A 53 6.63 2.13 6.88
N ASP A 54 5.46 1.52 6.69
CA ASP A 54 5.19 0.09 6.97
C ASP A 54 5.82 -0.86 5.94
N ALA A 55 6.27 -0.35 4.79
CA ALA A 55 6.88 -1.18 3.78
C ALA A 55 8.29 -1.64 4.19
N PRO A 56 8.65 -2.92 4.03
CA PRO A 56 9.98 -3.40 4.32
C PRO A 56 11.02 -2.75 3.39
N LEU A 57 12.25 -2.60 3.88
CA LEU A 57 13.33 -1.97 3.12
C LEU A 57 13.55 -2.63 1.76
N GLY A 58 13.47 -3.98 1.70
CA GLY A 58 13.62 -4.74 0.46
C GLY A 58 12.61 -4.35 -0.62
N ALA A 59 11.34 -4.13 -0.25
CA ALA A 59 10.31 -3.69 -1.20
C ALA A 59 10.58 -2.26 -1.71
N ARG A 60 11.02 -1.35 -0.84
CA ARG A 60 11.40 0.01 -1.22
C ARG A 60 12.61 0.04 -2.16
N VAL A 61 13.61 -0.81 -1.92
CA VAL A 61 14.78 -0.97 -2.80
C VAL A 61 14.39 -1.58 -4.15
N ALA A 62 13.50 -2.59 -4.16
CA ALA A 62 12.96 -3.18 -5.39
C ALA A 62 12.14 -2.19 -6.22
N ALA A 63 11.47 -1.24 -5.56
CA ALA A 63 10.76 -0.15 -6.22
C ALA A 63 11.70 0.89 -6.85
N CYS A 64 12.85 1.17 -6.24
CA CYS A 64 13.88 2.04 -6.82
C CYS A 64 14.55 1.46 -8.07
N GLY A 65 14.35 0.18 -8.41
CA GLY A 65 14.95 -0.44 -9.58
C GLY A 65 16.46 -0.68 -9.47
N LEU A 66 17.03 -0.59 -8.26
CA LEU A 66 18.44 -0.89 -7.95
C LEU A 66 18.77 -2.39 -8.09
N ALA A 67 17.80 -3.22 -8.46
CA ALA A 67 17.91 -4.65 -8.68
C ALA A 67 17.75 -5.02 -10.17
N ARG A 68 18.25 -4.18 -11.09
CA ARG A 68 18.41 -4.56 -12.50
C ARG A 68 19.89 -4.84 -12.77
N ASP A 69 20.14 -6.11 -13.03
CA ASP A 69 21.24 -6.68 -13.82
C ASP A 69 21.51 -5.86 -15.09
#